data_AF-A0AAD7MT18-F1
#
_entry.id   AF-A0AAD7MT18-F1
#
_cell.length_a   1.000
_cell.length_b   1.000
_cell.length_c   1.000
_cell.angle_alpha   90.00
_cell.angle_beta   90.00
_cell.angle_gamma   90.00
#
_symmetry.space_group_name_H-M   'P 1'
#
loop_
_entity.id
_entity.type
_entity.pdbx_description
1 polymer ?
#
loop_
_entity_poly.entity_id
_entity_poly.type
_entity_poly.pdbx_seq_one_letter_code
_entity_poly.pdbx_strand_id
1 'polypeptide(L)'
;MSASLLETVLAHGELPFLHLFFRCWRLPEIFLLGRLSFRLRCIVYYYCSKVWSVPHFLGRWFPSPDAALRLLGTAPAIVCGASVMQFFDRAYMEETRLDICVDFGGLLEVGQFLLSQGYQFKPGPSAPIKDFELAALVEVSHFSAQRRMTADRSFSQQHHDSRILKFSRTLIFDDSGVSRTLIVLVHLVRCELHRFVFAMHSTALMNYIDGEHAVSVFARSAFVVRRSFIACQEAVPGSDAAMTEYSEWLSQYHDRYAPMEIIGTSAQVYPEAECGRRWIGDTRCWIIPCRYDR
;
A
#
# COMPACT_ATOMS: atom_id res chain seq x y z
N MET A 1 -23.75 27.60 -22.93
CA MET A 1 -22.37 27.28 -23.36
C MET A 1 -22.38 25.90 -24.02
N SER A 2 -21.98 25.82 -25.29
CA SER A 2 -21.81 24.55 -26.00
C SER A 2 -20.65 23.76 -25.39
N ALA A 3 -20.78 22.44 -25.30
CA ALA A 3 -19.68 21.57 -24.90
C ALA A 3 -18.52 21.71 -25.90
N SER A 4 -17.28 21.66 -25.44
CA SER A 4 -16.18 21.41 -26.36
C SER A 4 -16.23 19.97 -26.90
N LEU A 5 -15.56 19.71 -28.02
CA LEU A 5 -15.41 18.34 -28.54
C LEU A 5 -14.77 17.42 -27.50
N LEU A 6 -13.72 17.89 -26.82
CA LEU A 6 -13.02 17.14 -25.78
C LEU A 6 -13.96 16.76 -24.63
N GLU A 7 -14.72 17.72 -24.10
CA GLU A 7 -15.71 17.46 -23.05
C GLU A 7 -16.74 16.42 -23.48
N THR A 8 -17.21 16.51 -24.73
CA THR A 8 -18.21 15.59 -25.28
C THR A 8 -17.65 14.17 -25.39
N VAL A 9 -16.43 14.02 -25.93
CA VAL A 9 -15.75 12.72 -26.05
C VAL A 9 -15.51 12.10 -24.68
N LEU A 10 -14.99 12.87 -23.73
CA LEU A 10 -14.71 12.36 -22.39
C LEU A 10 -15.98 12.03 -21.59
N ALA A 11 -17.06 12.79 -21.77
CA ALA A 11 -18.34 12.55 -21.08
C ALA A 11 -19.04 11.27 -21.55
N HIS A 12 -18.89 10.91 -22.83
CA HIS A 12 -19.45 9.67 -23.39
C HIS A 12 -18.47 8.49 -23.32
N GLY A 13 -17.23 8.75 -22.92
CA GLY A 13 -16.21 7.72 -22.78
C GLY A 13 -16.48 6.79 -21.61
N GLU A 14 -16.48 5.48 -21.87
CA GLU A 14 -16.54 4.48 -20.82
C GLU A 14 -15.25 4.46 -19.97
N LEU A 15 -15.32 3.81 -18.81
CA LEU A 15 -14.19 3.73 -17.88
C LEU A 15 -12.90 3.18 -18.53
N PRO A 16 -12.91 2.13 -19.38
CA PRO A 16 -11.69 1.68 -20.07
C PRO A 16 -11.05 2.75 -20.96
N PHE A 17 -11.87 3.56 -21.65
CA PHE A 17 -11.39 4.67 -22.45
C PHE A 17 -10.77 5.75 -21.57
N LEU A 18 -11.41 6.13 -20.45
CA LEU A 18 -10.85 7.11 -19.52
C LEU A 18 -9.54 6.63 -18.90
N HIS A 19 -9.42 5.34 -18.56
CA HIS A 19 -8.15 4.75 -18.13
C HIS A 19 -7.07 4.90 -19.18
N LEU A 20 -7.35 4.57 -20.44
CA LEU A 20 -6.38 4.69 -21.52
C LEU A 20 -5.99 6.15 -21.77
N PHE A 21 -6.97 7.06 -21.78
CA PHE A 21 -6.77 8.49 -21.98
C PHE A 21 -5.87 9.10 -20.90
N PHE A 22 -6.14 8.82 -19.62
CA PHE A 22 -5.39 9.37 -18.49
C PHE A 22 -4.14 8.56 -18.11
N ARG A 23 -3.88 7.42 -18.77
CA ARG A 23 -2.73 6.54 -18.45
C ARG A 23 -1.39 7.27 -18.56
N CYS A 24 -1.22 8.06 -19.62
CA CYS A 24 0.04 8.76 -19.90
C CYS A 24 0.12 10.14 -19.23
N TRP A 25 -0.93 10.56 -18.52
CA TRP A 25 -0.99 11.88 -17.88
C TRP A 25 -0.43 11.79 -16.47
N ARG A 26 0.36 12.78 -16.08
CA ARG A 26 0.80 12.96 -14.69
C ARG A 26 -0.38 13.42 -13.84
N LEU A 27 -0.35 13.11 -12.55
CA LEU A 27 -1.43 13.49 -11.63
C LEU A 27 -1.78 14.99 -11.69
N PRO A 28 -0.81 15.94 -11.68
CA PRO A 28 -1.15 17.36 -11.76
C PRO A 28 -1.91 17.73 -13.03
N GLU A 29 -1.59 17.10 -14.17
CA GLU A 29 -2.23 17.40 -15.46
C GLU A 29 -3.70 16.99 -15.45
N ILE A 30 -4.01 15.85 -14.84
CA ILE A 30 -5.38 15.35 -14.68
C ILE A 30 -6.20 16.32 -13.82
N PHE A 31 -5.65 16.75 -12.69
CA PHE A 31 -6.35 17.71 -11.81
C PHE A 31 -6.45 19.11 -12.44
N LEU A 32 -5.44 19.54 -13.20
CA LEU A 32 -5.50 20.80 -13.95
C LEU A 32 -6.61 20.78 -14.99
N LEU A 33 -6.81 19.66 -15.71
CA LEU A 33 -7.93 19.50 -16.65
C LEU A 33 -9.28 19.74 -15.97
N GLY A 34 -9.48 19.20 -14.76
CA GLY A 34 -10.69 19.40 -13.96
C GLY A 34 -10.92 20.84 -13.48
N ARG A 35 -9.90 21.71 -13.54
CA ARG A 35 -10.03 23.13 -13.21
C ARG A 35 -10.51 23.98 -14.39
N LEU A 36 -10.44 23.47 -15.62
CA LEU A 36 -10.80 24.22 -16.82
C LEU A 36 -12.31 24.40 -17.00
N SER A 37 -13.11 23.42 -16.57
CA SER A 37 -14.58 23.52 -16.61
C SER A 37 -15.25 22.64 -15.56
N PHE A 38 -16.52 22.93 -15.25
CA PHE A 38 -17.32 22.10 -14.35
C PHE A 38 -17.48 20.66 -14.88
N ARG A 39 -17.71 20.49 -16.18
CA ARG A 39 -17.89 19.16 -16.79
C ARG A 39 -16.63 18.32 -16.70
N LEU A 40 -15.48 18.91 -17.02
CA LEU A 40 -14.18 18.23 -16.88
C LEU A 40 -13.90 17.89 -15.41
N ARG A 41 -14.30 18.76 -14.47
CA ARG A 41 -14.22 18.45 -13.03
C ARG A 41 -15.00 17.20 -12.66
N CYS A 42 -16.24 17.07 -13.13
CA CYS A 42 -17.07 15.89 -12.88
C CYS A 42 -16.46 14.63 -13.49
N ILE A 43 -15.93 14.72 -14.72
CA ILE A 43 -15.26 13.60 -15.40
C ILE A 43 -14.00 13.17 -14.62
N VAL A 44 -13.16 14.12 -14.22
CA VAL A 44 -11.95 13.85 -13.43
C VAL A 44 -12.34 13.22 -12.10
N TYR A 45 -13.34 13.77 -11.39
CA TYR A 45 -13.81 13.19 -10.14
C TYR A 45 -14.34 11.76 -10.31
N TYR A 46 -15.14 11.51 -11.36
CA TYR A 46 -15.61 10.17 -11.71
C TYR A 46 -14.44 9.22 -11.95
N TYR A 47 -13.48 9.61 -12.79
CA TYR A 47 -12.26 8.84 -13.03
C TYR A 47 -11.50 8.53 -11.73
N CYS A 48 -11.24 9.55 -10.90
CA CYS A 48 -10.55 9.41 -9.62
C CYS A 48 -11.27 8.39 -8.71
N SER A 49 -12.60 8.48 -8.62
CA SER A 49 -13.42 7.60 -7.78
C SER A 49 -13.38 6.12 -8.19
N LYS A 50 -13.09 5.86 -9.48
CA LYS A 50 -12.98 4.49 -10.01
C LYS A 50 -11.58 3.94 -9.89
N VAL A 51 -10.58 4.77 -10.19
CA VAL A 51 -9.17 4.38 -10.16
C VAL A 51 -8.68 4.15 -8.74
N TRP A 52 -8.99 5.06 -7.83
CA TRP A 52 -8.62 4.94 -6.41
C TRP A 52 -9.78 4.44 -5.57
N SER A 53 -10.42 3.37 -6.03
CA SER A 53 -11.48 2.68 -5.29
C SER A 53 -10.87 1.64 -4.34
N VAL A 54 -10.87 1.94 -3.03
CA VAL A 54 -10.39 1.00 -2.01
C VAL A 54 -11.17 -0.32 -1.98
N PRO A 55 -12.52 -0.34 -2.12
CA PRO A 55 -13.24 -1.61 -2.25
C PRO A 55 -12.81 -2.43 -3.47
N HIS A 56 -12.52 -1.78 -4.60
CA HIS A 56 -12.01 -2.47 -5.79
C HIS A 56 -10.60 -3.04 -5.54
N PHE A 57 -9.72 -2.26 -4.92
CA PHE A 57 -8.39 -2.69 -4.47
C PHE A 57 -8.47 -3.94 -3.58
N LEU A 58 -9.31 -3.89 -2.53
CA LEU A 58 -9.48 -4.99 -1.58
C LEU A 58 -10.14 -6.21 -2.24
N GLY A 59 -11.01 -6.00 -3.22
CA GLY A 59 -11.73 -7.07 -3.93
C GLY A 59 -10.81 -8.05 -4.69
N ARG A 60 -9.58 -7.63 -5.00
CA ARG A 60 -8.54 -8.52 -5.55
C ARG A 60 -8.10 -9.60 -4.56
N TRP A 61 -8.05 -9.23 -3.28
CA TRP A 61 -7.52 -10.05 -2.20
C TRP A 61 -8.64 -10.76 -1.44
N PHE A 62 -9.77 -10.10 -1.27
CA PHE A 62 -10.85 -10.58 -0.42
C PHE A 62 -12.14 -10.75 -1.22
N PRO A 63 -12.83 -11.91 -1.12
CA PRO A 63 -14.12 -12.12 -1.77
C PRO A 63 -15.17 -11.12 -1.27
N SER A 64 -15.05 -10.69 -0.01
CA SER A 64 -15.87 -9.62 0.56
C SER A 64 -15.03 -8.37 0.87
N PRO A 65 -14.85 -7.45 -0.10
CA PRO A 65 -14.09 -6.22 0.12
C PRO A 65 -14.72 -5.32 1.19
N ASP A 66 -16.05 -5.30 1.32
CA ASP A 66 -16.72 -4.54 2.37
C ASP A 66 -16.45 -5.09 3.77
N ALA A 67 -16.33 -6.42 3.92
CA ALA A 67 -15.95 -7.03 5.19
C ALA A 67 -14.48 -6.73 5.53
N ALA A 68 -13.60 -6.77 4.53
CA ALA A 68 -12.20 -6.36 4.70
C ALA A 68 -12.09 -4.89 5.12
N LEU A 69 -12.85 -3.99 4.49
CA LEU A 69 -12.83 -2.57 4.86
C LEU A 69 -13.39 -2.34 6.26
N ARG A 70 -14.46 -3.06 6.65
CA ARG A 70 -14.98 -3.01 8.03
C ARG A 70 -13.94 -3.47 9.05
N LEU A 71 -13.26 -4.58 8.77
CA LEU A 71 -12.17 -5.08 9.62
C LEU A 71 -11.08 -4.03 9.80
N LEU A 72 -10.64 -3.37 8.73
CA LEU A 72 -9.64 -2.29 8.82
C LEU A 72 -10.13 -1.05 9.60
N GLY A 73 -11.45 -0.90 9.79
CA GLY A 73 -12.04 0.16 10.61
C GLY A 73 -12.29 -0.23 12.06
N THR A 74 -12.30 -1.53 12.40
CA THR A 74 -12.57 -2.02 13.76
C THR A 74 -11.34 -2.59 14.45
N ALA A 75 -10.47 -3.25 13.69
CA ALA A 75 -9.22 -3.81 14.16
C ALA A 75 -8.08 -2.78 14.02
N PRO A 76 -7.09 -2.78 14.91
CA PRO A 76 -5.85 -2.02 14.75
C PRO A 76 -4.98 -2.68 13.65
N ALA A 77 -5.37 -2.46 12.40
CA ALA A 77 -4.75 -3.01 11.22
C ALA A 77 -4.73 -2.00 10.07
N ILE A 78 -3.64 -2.01 9.30
CA ILE A 78 -3.52 -1.24 8.05
C ILE A 78 -2.93 -2.12 6.94
N VAL A 79 -3.32 -1.86 5.70
CA VAL A 79 -2.66 -2.43 4.52
C VAL A 79 -1.55 -1.49 4.08
N CYS A 80 -0.38 -2.01 3.72
CA CYS A 80 0.77 -1.19 3.33
C CYS A 80 1.65 -1.87 2.27
N GLY A 81 2.80 -1.27 1.95
CA GLY A 81 3.80 -1.87 1.08
C GLY A 81 3.54 -1.71 -0.42
N ALA A 82 4.13 -2.60 -1.21
CA ALA A 82 4.19 -2.55 -2.67
C ALA A 82 2.80 -2.44 -3.34
N SER A 83 1.84 -3.27 -2.91
CA SER A 83 0.48 -3.23 -3.44
C SER A 83 -0.20 -1.88 -3.25
N VAL A 84 0.00 -1.22 -2.10
CA VAL A 84 -0.57 0.11 -1.84
C VAL A 84 0.14 1.20 -2.65
N MET A 85 1.46 1.09 -2.85
CA MET A 85 2.17 1.97 -3.79
C MET A 85 1.57 1.88 -5.20
N GLN A 86 1.31 0.67 -5.71
CA GLN A 86 0.69 0.46 -7.03
C GLN A 86 -0.72 1.07 -7.11
N PHE A 87 -1.49 0.99 -6.02
CA PHE A 87 -2.80 1.64 -5.91
C PHE A 87 -2.70 3.16 -6.14
N PHE A 88 -1.80 3.83 -5.42
CA PHE A 88 -1.61 5.27 -5.59
C PHE A 88 -1.08 5.62 -6.97
N ASP A 89 -0.19 4.79 -7.52
CA ASP A 89 0.42 5.04 -8.82
C ASP A 89 -0.51 4.79 -10.01
N ARG A 90 -1.69 4.20 -9.77
CA ARG A 90 -2.61 3.73 -10.82
C ARG A 90 -1.98 2.69 -11.75
N ALA A 91 -0.95 1.99 -11.28
CA ALA A 91 -0.29 0.96 -12.05
C ALA A 91 -1.19 -0.26 -12.16
N TYR A 92 -1.02 -1.02 -13.24
CA TYR A 92 -1.69 -2.30 -13.37
C TYR A 92 -1.13 -3.25 -12.31
N MET A 93 -1.99 -3.69 -11.40
CA MET A 93 -1.55 -4.58 -10.34
C MET A 93 -1.28 -5.98 -10.87
N GLU A 94 -0.01 -6.36 -10.92
CA GLU A 94 0.42 -7.77 -11.09
C GLU A 94 0.77 -8.43 -9.76
N GLU A 95 0.87 -7.63 -8.69
CA GLU A 95 1.33 -8.09 -7.40
C GLU A 95 0.44 -9.21 -6.84
N THR A 96 1.09 -10.25 -6.33
CA THR A 96 0.44 -11.40 -5.69
C THR A 96 0.68 -11.41 -4.19
N ARG A 97 1.40 -10.43 -3.66
CA ARG A 97 1.61 -10.18 -2.23
C ARG A 97 0.86 -8.94 -1.70
N LEU A 98 0.19 -9.11 -0.57
CA LEU A 98 -0.40 -8.03 0.22
C LEU A 98 0.24 -8.00 1.61
N ASP A 99 0.74 -6.86 2.03
CA ASP A 99 1.28 -6.67 3.38
C ASP A 99 0.22 -5.99 4.26
N ILE A 100 -0.11 -6.61 5.40
CA ILE A 100 -1.01 -6.08 6.42
C ILE A 100 -0.20 -5.91 7.70
N CYS A 101 -0.17 -4.70 8.25
CA CYS A 101 0.47 -4.40 9.52
C CYS A 101 -0.58 -4.38 10.63
N VAL A 102 -0.32 -5.08 11.73
CA VAL A 102 -1.22 -5.22 12.88
C VAL A 102 -0.46 -5.07 14.19
N ASP A 103 -1.13 -4.58 15.22
CA ASP A 103 -0.65 -4.72 16.59
C ASP A 103 -1.19 -6.02 17.24
N PHE A 104 -0.92 -6.20 18.55
CA PHE A 104 -1.40 -7.36 19.30
C PHE A 104 -2.92 -7.51 19.34
N GLY A 105 -3.64 -6.39 19.43
CA GLY A 105 -5.09 -6.37 19.48
C GLY A 105 -5.72 -6.82 18.17
N GLY A 106 -5.06 -6.54 17.04
CA GLY A 106 -5.56 -6.86 15.70
C GLY A 106 -5.18 -8.25 15.19
N LEU A 107 -4.16 -8.89 15.76
CA LEU A 107 -3.58 -10.13 15.21
C LEU A 107 -4.60 -11.26 15.06
N LEU A 108 -5.32 -11.59 16.13
CA LEU A 108 -6.29 -12.70 16.10
C LEU A 108 -7.46 -12.40 15.17
N GLU A 109 -8.01 -11.17 15.23
CA GLU A 109 -9.14 -10.76 14.40
C GLU A 109 -8.79 -10.80 12.91
N VAL A 110 -7.62 -10.25 12.53
CA VAL A 110 -7.15 -10.27 11.15
C VAL A 110 -6.86 -11.69 10.67
N GLY A 111 -6.20 -12.52 11.48
CA GLY A 111 -5.90 -13.89 11.08
C GLY A 111 -7.16 -14.76 10.93
N GLN A 112 -8.11 -14.66 11.86
CA GLN A 112 -9.42 -15.33 11.75
C GLN A 112 -10.20 -14.83 10.53
N PHE A 113 -10.16 -13.53 10.26
CA PHE A 113 -10.73 -12.98 9.04
C PHE A 113 -10.09 -13.60 7.80
N LEU A 114 -8.76 -13.67 7.70
CA LEU A 114 -8.09 -14.28 6.55
C LEU A 114 -8.51 -15.74 6.34
N LEU A 115 -8.56 -16.53 7.43
CA LEU A 115 -9.06 -17.91 7.38
C LEU A 115 -10.51 -17.97 6.84
N SER A 116 -11.38 -17.06 7.30
CA SER A 116 -12.77 -16.96 6.81
C SER A 116 -12.87 -16.58 5.32
N GLN A 117 -11.88 -15.86 4.78
CA GLN A 117 -11.80 -15.50 3.35
C GLN A 117 -11.16 -16.61 2.48
N GLY A 118 -10.92 -17.80 3.05
CA GLY A 118 -10.38 -18.97 2.37
C GLY A 118 -8.85 -18.97 2.26
N TYR A 119 -8.15 -18.10 3.00
CA TYR A 119 -6.70 -18.20 3.11
C TYR A 119 -6.30 -19.33 4.05
N GLN A 120 -5.15 -19.92 3.78
CA GLN A 120 -4.52 -20.91 4.64
C GLN A 120 -3.30 -20.29 5.31
N PHE A 121 -3.22 -20.43 6.63
CA PHE A 121 -2.00 -20.11 7.36
C PHE A 121 -0.85 -21.04 6.92
N LYS A 122 0.33 -20.45 6.73
CA LYS A 122 1.55 -21.15 6.34
C LYS A 122 2.57 -21.00 7.47
N PRO A 123 2.79 -22.06 8.27
CA PRO A 123 3.75 -22.04 9.36
C PRO A 123 5.14 -21.67 8.86
N GLY A 124 5.88 -20.93 9.69
CA GLY A 124 7.27 -20.58 9.40
C GLY A 124 8.17 -21.82 9.41
N PRO A 125 9.31 -21.79 8.70
CA PRO A 125 10.25 -22.91 8.64
C PRO A 125 10.84 -23.27 10.01
N SER A 126 10.92 -22.30 10.94
CA SER A 126 11.53 -22.47 12.25
C SER A 126 10.56 -22.90 13.36
N ALA A 127 9.24 -22.87 13.11
CA ALA A 127 8.22 -23.21 14.10
C ALA A 127 7.01 -23.88 13.40
N PRO A 128 6.89 -25.22 13.44
CA PRO A 128 5.89 -25.97 12.66
C PRO A 128 4.51 -25.98 13.31
N ILE A 129 4.14 -24.93 14.06
CA ILE A 129 2.80 -24.81 14.63
C ILE A 129 1.82 -24.59 13.47
N LYS A 130 1.05 -25.62 13.13
CA LYS A 130 0.10 -25.60 12.00
C LYS A 130 -1.15 -24.80 12.29
N ASP A 131 -1.52 -24.73 13.56
CA ASP A 131 -2.68 -24.00 14.02
C ASP A 131 -2.36 -22.50 14.18
N PHE A 132 -3.16 -21.65 13.54
CA PHE A 132 -2.94 -20.21 13.56
C PHE A 132 -3.11 -19.63 14.97
N GLU A 133 -4.13 -20.05 15.72
CA GLU A 133 -4.43 -19.46 17.03
C GLU A 133 -3.30 -19.76 18.03
N LEU A 134 -2.81 -21.00 18.02
CA LEU A 134 -1.66 -21.38 18.82
C LEU A 134 -0.39 -20.65 18.40
N ALA A 135 -0.15 -20.49 17.09
CA ALA A 135 0.99 -19.73 16.59
C ALA A 135 0.90 -18.26 17.03
N ALA A 136 -0.27 -17.64 16.89
CA ALA A 136 -0.52 -16.27 17.33
C ALA A 136 -0.30 -16.12 18.84
N LEU A 137 -0.80 -17.04 19.67
CA LEU A 137 -0.60 -17.02 21.11
C LEU A 137 0.88 -17.11 21.51
N VAL A 138 1.64 -17.99 20.84
CA VAL A 138 3.08 -18.13 21.05
C VAL A 138 3.81 -16.84 20.69
N GLU A 139 3.46 -16.22 19.56
CA GLU A 139 4.03 -14.92 19.19
C GLU A 139 3.70 -13.85 20.23
N VAL A 140 2.42 -13.65 20.59
CA VAL A 140 2.03 -12.66 21.62
C VAL A 140 2.77 -12.88 22.94
N SER A 141 2.98 -14.14 23.33
CA SER A 141 3.72 -14.50 24.55
C SER A 141 5.21 -14.12 24.45
N HIS A 142 5.88 -14.47 23.33
CA HIS A 142 7.27 -14.10 23.10
C HIS A 142 7.47 -12.59 23.05
N PHE A 143 6.54 -11.87 22.43
CA PHE A 143 6.56 -10.42 22.37
C PHE A 143 6.34 -9.76 23.73
N SER A 144 5.43 -10.29 24.57
CA SER A 144 5.18 -9.76 25.90
C SER A 144 6.38 -9.94 26.84
N ALA A 145 7.16 -11.00 26.66
CA ALA A 145 8.38 -11.26 27.44
C ALA A 145 9.54 -10.31 27.10
N GLN A 146 9.57 -9.76 25.89
CA GLN A 146 10.61 -8.82 25.46
C GLN A 146 10.16 -7.37 25.70
N ARG A 147 10.61 -6.76 26.80
CA ARG A 147 10.24 -5.39 27.23
C ARG A 147 10.27 -4.35 26.08
N ARG A 148 9.25 -3.47 26.06
CA ARG A 148 9.01 -2.30 25.17
C ARG A 148 10.16 -1.30 24.93
N MET A 149 11.35 -1.50 25.49
CA MET A 149 12.34 -0.44 25.68
C MET A 149 13.11 0.02 24.42
N THR A 150 12.99 -0.67 23.27
CA THR A 150 13.78 -0.35 22.07
C THR A 150 12.98 0.15 20.86
N ALA A 151 11.71 -0.23 20.70
CA ALA A 151 10.95 0.10 19.49
C ALA A 151 10.52 1.58 19.41
N ASP A 152 10.28 2.26 20.54
CA ASP A 152 9.87 3.67 20.53
C ASP A 152 11.01 4.67 20.25
N ARG A 153 12.27 4.21 20.36
CA ARG A 153 13.47 5.05 20.15
C ARG A 153 14.22 4.71 18.88
N SER A 154 13.90 3.58 18.26
CA SER A 154 14.42 3.24 16.95
C SER A 154 13.46 3.73 15.88
N PHE A 155 14.02 4.07 14.73
CA PHE A 155 13.27 4.45 13.53
C PHE A 155 13.48 3.40 12.41
N SER A 156 14.33 2.38 12.64
CA SER A 156 14.66 1.35 11.66
C SER A 156 13.60 0.24 11.65
N GLN A 157 13.14 -0.15 10.46
CA GLN A 157 12.17 -1.23 10.27
C GLN A 157 12.57 -2.53 10.97
N GLN A 158 13.86 -2.89 10.94
CA GLN A 158 14.42 -4.09 11.60
C GLN A 158 14.34 -4.02 13.13
N HIS A 159 14.31 -2.83 13.71
CA HIS A 159 14.12 -2.65 15.15
C HIS A 159 12.65 -2.52 15.56
N HIS A 160 11.80 -2.21 14.58
CA HIS A 160 10.36 -2.42 14.67
C HIS A 160 9.96 -3.86 14.32
N ASP A 161 10.95 -4.76 14.11
CA ASP A 161 10.78 -6.01 13.39
C ASP A 161 9.54 -6.76 13.83
N SER A 162 8.71 -6.95 12.81
CA SER A 162 7.50 -7.70 12.87
C SER A 162 7.80 -9.18 12.79
N ARG A 163 7.13 -9.99 13.61
CA ARG A 163 6.99 -11.40 13.24
C ARG A 163 6.00 -11.42 12.09
N ILE A 164 6.41 -12.07 10.99
CA ILE A 164 5.64 -12.13 9.77
C ILE A 164 4.90 -13.46 9.75
N LEU A 165 3.58 -13.40 9.82
CA LEU A 165 2.71 -14.56 9.63
C LEU A 165 2.27 -14.61 8.18
N LYS A 166 2.49 -15.74 7.52
CA LYS A 166 2.19 -15.91 6.10
C LYS A 166 0.87 -16.63 5.91
N PHE A 167 0.04 -16.08 5.03
CA PHE A 167 -1.20 -16.67 4.58
C PHE A 167 -1.16 -16.79 3.06
N SER A 168 -1.76 -17.83 2.50
CA SER A 168 -1.88 -17.96 1.05
C SER A 168 -3.21 -18.54 0.62
N ARG A 169 -3.69 -18.11 -0.54
CA ARG A 169 -4.88 -18.63 -1.19
C ARG A 169 -4.62 -18.82 -2.68
N THR A 170 -4.92 -19.99 -3.20
CA THR A 170 -4.81 -20.27 -4.64
C THR A 170 -6.17 -20.08 -5.30
N LEU A 171 -6.22 -19.18 -6.27
CA LEU A 171 -7.34 -18.98 -7.17
C LEU A 171 -7.13 -19.84 -8.42
N ILE A 172 -8.15 -20.61 -8.78
CA ILE A 172 -8.15 -21.41 -10.02
C ILE A 172 -9.02 -20.64 -11.00
N PHE A 173 -8.46 -20.27 -12.15
CA PHE A 173 -9.22 -19.70 -13.26
C PHE A 173 -9.53 -20.83 -14.24
N ASP A 174 -10.82 -21.01 -14.56
CA ASP A 174 -11.40 -22.15 -15.30
C ASP A 174 -10.64 -22.56 -16.59
N ASP A 175 -10.85 -23.84 -16.98
CA ASP A 175 -10.44 -24.66 -18.16
C ASP A 175 -8.98 -24.60 -18.68
N SER A 176 -8.26 -23.52 -18.43
CA SER A 176 -6.87 -23.30 -18.82
C SER A 176 -5.87 -23.94 -17.85
N GLY A 177 -6.32 -24.37 -16.67
CA GLY A 177 -5.47 -24.84 -15.58
C GLY A 177 -4.59 -23.75 -14.96
N VAL A 178 -4.78 -22.48 -15.34
CA VAL A 178 -3.99 -21.37 -14.81
C VAL A 178 -4.43 -21.07 -13.38
N SER A 179 -3.53 -21.29 -12.43
CA SER A 179 -3.73 -20.92 -11.03
C SER A 179 -2.91 -19.69 -10.67
N ARG A 180 -3.46 -18.84 -9.81
CA ARG A 180 -2.75 -17.71 -9.20
C ARG A 180 -2.80 -17.86 -7.69
N THR A 181 -1.63 -17.93 -7.07
CA THR A 181 -1.54 -17.91 -5.61
C THR A 181 -1.40 -16.48 -5.13
N LEU A 182 -2.34 -16.05 -4.30
CA LEU A 182 -2.27 -14.81 -3.54
C LEU A 182 -1.62 -15.09 -2.19
N ILE A 183 -0.76 -14.19 -1.74
CA ILE A 183 -0.04 -14.23 -0.49
C ILE A 183 -0.41 -13.00 0.31
N VAL A 184 -0.77 -13.19 1.58
CA VAL A 184 -0.94 -12.10 2.54
C VAL A 184 0.10 -12.29 3.64
N LEU A 185 0.90 -11.27 3.87
CA LEU A 185 1.86 -11.22 4.97
C LEU A 185 1.32 -10.32 6.07
N VAL A 186 1.17 -10.88 7.26
CA VAL A 186 0.71 -10.16 8.44
C VAL A 186 1.93 -9.82 9.29
N HIS A 187 2.28 -8.53 9.31
CA HIS A 187 3.36 -7.94 10.08
C HIS A 187 2.85 -7.58 11.48
N LEU A 188 3.21 -8.38 12.49
CA LEU A 188 2.91 -8.08 13.90
C LEU A 188 3.92 -7.08 14.46
N VAL A 189 3.55 -5.82 14.63
CA VAL A 189 4.48 -4.74 15.05
C VAL A 189 4.39 -4.38 16.53
N ARG A 190 5.47 -3.76 17.05
CA ARG A 190 5.59 -3.31 18.46
C ARG A 190 5.30 -1.82 18.68
N CYS A 191 5.11 -1.08 17.59
CA CYS A 191 4.89 0.35 17.60
C CYS A 191 3.50 0.67 17.07
N GLU A 192 3.12 1.95 17.14
CA GLU A 192 1.93 2.43 16.45
C GLU A 192 2.06 2.15 14.94
N LEU A 193 0.98 1.70 14.30
CA LEU A 193 1.00 1.24 12.91
C LEU A 193 1.58 2.28 11.93
N HIS A 194 1.27 3.55 12.15
CA HIS A 194 1.79 4.64 11.33
C HIS A 194 3.30 4.85 11.49
N ARG A 195 3.89 4.53 12.66
CA ARG A 195 5.35 4.57 12.85
C ARG A 195 6.03 3.50 12.02
N PHE A 196 5.42 2.32 11.93
CA PHE A 196 5.91 1.27 11.03
C PHE A 196 5.93 1.75 9.57
N VAL A 197 4.90 2.48 9.12
CA VAL A 197 4.88 3.08 7.78
C VAL A 197 6.04 4.07 7.59
N PHE A 198 6.30 4.95 8.56
CA PHE A 198 7.43 5.89 8.48
C PHE A 198 8.81 5.21 8.52
N ALA A 199 8.88 4.01 9.09
CA ALA A 199 10.10 3.22 9.15
C ALA A 199 10.39 2.43 7.86
N MET A 200 9.48 2.45 6.87
CA MET A 200 9.66 1.70 5.63
C MET A 200 10.87 2.17 4.82
N HIS A 201 11.38 1.23 4.01
CA HIS A 201 12.63 1.38 3.26
C HIS A 201 12.75 2.61 2.36
N SER A 202 11.63 3.15 1.90
CA SER A 202 11.64 4.29 1.00
C SER A 202 10.37 5.13 1.08
N THR A 203 10.48 6.40 0.69
CA THR A 203 9.33 7.31 0.64
C THR A 203 8.21 6.84 -0.29
N ALA A 204 8.53 6.08 -1.35
CA ALA A 204 7.52 5.52 -2.24
C ALA A 204 6.70 4.39 -1.61
N LEU A 205 7.21 3.73 -0.56
CA LEU A 205 6.47 2.72 0.20
C LEU A 205 5.69 3.28 1.39
N MET A 206 5.95 4.53 1.80
CA MET A 206 5.32 5.18 2.95
C MET A 206 3.86 5.58 2.64
N ASN A 207 3.06 4.58 2.30
CA ASN A 207 1.63 4.68 2.03
C ASN A 207 0.92 3.52 2.72
N TYR A 208 -0.32 3.76 3.13
CA TYR A 208 -1.15 2.73 3.72
C TYR A 208 -2.63 2.96 3.42
N ILE A 209 -3.45 1.94 3.71
CA ILE A 209 -4.90 1.98 3.64
C ILE A 209 -5.43 1.45 4.98
N ASP A 210 -6.28 2.25 5.63
CA ASP A 210 -7.04 1.87 6.83
C ASP A 210 -8.55 1.77 6.50
N GLY A 211 -9.39 1.65 7.53
CA GLY A 211 -10.84 1.54 7.37
C GLY A 211 -11.52 2.78 6.78
N GLU A 212 -10.87 3.94 6.81
CA GLU A 212 -11.46 5.22 6.45
C GLU A 212 -10.74 5.92 5.28
N HIS A 213 -9.42 5.75 5.18
CA HIS A 213 -8.57 6.47 4.24
C HIS A 213 -7.47 5.59 3.64
N ALA A 214 -7.13 5.88 2.38
CA ALA A 214 -5.83 5.59 1.83
C ALA A 214 -4.95 6.84 1.98
N VAL A 215 -3.77 6.69 2.55
CA VAL A 215 -2.83 7.79 2.81
C VAL A 215 -1.49 7.52 2.15
N SER A 216 -0.99 8.48 1.38
CA SER A 216 0.39 8.56 0.95
C SER A 216 1.08 9.72 1.63
N VAL A 217 2.17 9.45 2.35
CA VAL A 217 2.92 10.49 3.06
C VAL A 217 3.71 11.33 2.07
N PHE A 218 4.45 10.73 1.14
CA PHE A 218 5.34 11.45 0.21
C PHE A 218 4.79 11.45 -1.22
N ALA A 219 3.52 11.81 -1.37
CA ALA A 219 2.78 11.67 -2.61
C ALA A 219 3.37 12.50 -3.76
N ARG A 220 3.86 13.70 -3.46
CA ARG A 220 4.47 14.56 -4.48
C ARG A 220 5.77 13.94 -4.98
N SER A 221 6.65 13.54 -4.07
CA SER A 221 7.92 12.92 -4.43
C SER A 221 7.70 11.64 -5.23
N ALA A 222 6.87 10.72 -4.70
CA ALA A 222 6.65 9.40 -5.28
C ALA A 222 5.86 9.42 -6.60
N PHE A 223 4.72 10.13 -6.66
CA PHE A 223 3.76 9.97 -7.76
C PHE A 223 3.69 11.15 -8.71
N VAL A 224 4.20 12.33 -8.31
CA VAL A 224 4.29 13.51 -9.19
C VAL A 224 5.68 13.63 -9.80
N VAL A 225 6.71 13.61 -8.95
CA VAL A 225 8.12 13.82 -9.33
C VAL A 225 8.81 12.52 -9.72
N ARG A 226 8.23 11.36 -9.37
CA ARG A 226 8.77 10.02 -9.65
C ARG A 226 10.12 9.77 -9.00
N ARG A 227 10.25 10.20 -7.74
CA ARG A 227 11.45 10.00 -6.91
C ARG A 227 11.11 9.30 -5.62
N SER A 228 11.88 8.26 -5.30
CA SER A 228 11.84 7.57 -4.02
C SER A 228 13.16 7.77 -3.29
N PHE A 229 13.10 8.29 -2.06
CA PHE A 229 14.28 8.47 -1.23
C PHE A 229 14.41 7.26 -0.30
N ILE A 230 15.60 6.66 -0.26
CA ILE A 230 15.91 5.57 0.68
C ILE A 230 15.94 6.14 2.09
N ALA A 231 15.26 5.48 3.02
CA ALA A 231 15.31 5.86 4.43
C ALA A 231 16.74 5.69 4.97
N CYS A 232 17.33 6.79 5.48
CA CYS A 232 18.76 6.89 5.82
C CYS A 232 19.29 5.79 6.76
N GLN A 233 18.41 5.15 7.54
CA GLN A 233 18.79 4.11 8.51
C GLN A 233 19.10 2.76 7.90
N GLU A 234 18.81 2.58 6.62
CA GLU A 234 19.06 1.34 5.88
C GLU A 234 20.15 1.50 4.82
N ALA A 235 20.67 2.73 4.69
CA ALA A 235 21.91 3.00 4.00
C ALA A 235 23.16 2.59 4.82
N VAL A 236 22.97 1.91 5.97
CA VAL A 236 24.07 1.37 6.77
C VAL A 236 24.54 0.04 6.14
N PRO A 237 25.82 -0.10 5.78
CA PRO A 237 26.36 -1.34 5.19
C PRO A 237 26.14 -2.54 6.13
N GLY A 238 25.52 -3.62 5.63
CA GLY A 238 25.29 -4.88 6.37
C GLY A 238 23.82 -5.28 6.60
N SER A 239 22.86 -4.49 6.13
CA SER A 239 21.42 -4.78 6.16
C SER A 239 20.96 -5.44 4.84
N ASP A 240 21.44 -6.66 4.57
CA ASP A 240 21.62 -7.15 3.18
C ASP A 240 20.45 -7.91 2.51
N ALA A 241 19.37 -8.31 3.20
CA ALA A 241 18.33 -9.15 2.57
C ALA A 241 17.06 -8.40 2.14
N ALA A 242 16.39 -7.71 3.08
CA ALA A 242 15.12 -7.03 2.80
C ALA A 242 15.30 -5.81 1.88
N MET A 243 16.41 -5.08 2.03
CA MET A 243 16.78 -3.99 1.12
C MET A 243 17.05 -4.48 -0.30
N THR A 244 17.65 -5.67 -0.45
CA THR A 244 17.89 -6.29 -1.74
C THR A 244 16.58 -6.70 -2.41
N GLU A 245 15.68 -7.38 -1.68
CA GLU A 245 14.36 -7.74 -2.19
C GLU A 245 13.55 -6.51 -2.64
N TYR A 246 13.57 -5.43 -1.84
CA TYR A 246 12.88 -4.19 -2.21
C TYR A 246 13.53 -3.50 -3.41
N SER A 247 14.85 -3.38 -3.43
CA SER A 247 15.59 -2.76 -4.52
C SER A 247 15.37 -3.51 -5.84
N GLU A 248 15.37 -4.85 -5.78
CA GLU A 248 15.04 -5.71 -6.92
C GLU A 248 13.60 -5.52 -7.38
N TRP A 249 12.63 -5.55 -6.45
CA TRP A 249 11.23 -5.32 -6.78
C TRP A 249 11.02 -3.94 -7.41
N LEU A 250 11.62 -2.90 -6.84
CA LEU A 250 11.48 -1.53 -7.35
C LEU A 250 12.17 -1.37 -8.71
N SER A 251 13.28 -2.05 -8.95
CA SER A 251 13.94 -2.11 -10.27
C SER A 251 13.03 -2.78 -11.30
N GLN A 252 12.40 -3.91 -10.95
CA GLN A 252 11.43 -4.57 -11.82
C GLN A 252 10.20 -3.68 -12.08
N TYR A 253 9.75 -2.94 -11.06
CA TYR A 253 8.65 -1.99 -11.17
C TYR A 253 9.00 -0.82 -12.12
N HIS A 254 10.19 -0.25 -11.97
CA HIS A 254 10.73 0.80 -12.82
C HIS A 254 10.71 0.39 -14.29
N ASP A 255 11.21 -0.81 -14.59
CA ASP A 255 11.36 -1.29 -15.97
C ASP A 255 10.01 -1.63 -16.62
N ARG A 256 9.00 -2.01 -15.83
CA ARG A 256 7.73 -2.55 -16.34
C ARG A 256 6.62 -1.51 -16.44
N TYR A 257 6.55 -0.53 -15.53
CA TYR A 257 5.39 0.37 -15.43
C TYR A 257 5.73 1.83 -15.68
N ALA A 258 6.61 2.40 -14.86
CA ALA A 258 6.95 3.80 -14.93
C ALA A 258 8.32 4.03 -14.30
N PRO A 259 9.22 4.78 -14.96
CA PRO A 259 10.52 5.07 -14.39
C PRO A 259 10.37 5.90 -13.12
N MET A 260 10.86 5.33 -12.01
CA MET A 260 11.00 6.00 -10.72
C MET A 260 12.48 6.06 -10.34
N GLU A 261 12.99 7.27 -10.13
CA GLU A 261 14.38 7.50 -9.74
C GLU A 261 14.55 7.18 -8.24
N ILE A 262 15.46 6.27 -7.91
CA ILE A 262 15.79 5.90 -6.53
C ILE A 262 16.95 6.74 -6.07
N ILE A 263 16.71 7.59 -5.07
CA ILE A 263 17.71 8.46 -4.47
C ILE A 263 18.20 7.81 -3.18
N GLY A 264 19.41 7.27 -3.23
CA GLY A 264 20.15 6.85 -2.04
C GLY A 264 20.73 8.03 -1.26
N THR A 265 21.71 7.76 -0.42
CA THR A 265 22.45 8.81 0.30
C THR A 265 23.22 9.68 -0.69
N SER A 266 22.82 10.95 -0.83
CA SER A 266 23.43 11.91 -1.76
C SER A 266 23.54 13.30 -1.12
N ALA A 267 24.59 14.04 -1.48
CA ALA A 267 24.74 15.46 -1.13
C ALA A 267 23.93 16.39 -2.08
N GLN A 268 23.35 15.83 -3.15
CA GLN A 268 22.52 16.58 -4.08
C GLN A 268 21.25 17.09 -3.40
N VAL A 269 20.94 18.36 -3.62
CA VAL A 269 19.70 18.97 -3.16
C VAL A 269 18.61 18.74 -4.20
N TYR A 270 17.45 18.28 -3.74
CA TYR A 270 16.26 18.08 -4.58
C TYR A 270 15.19 19.09 -4.14
N PRO A 271 15.06 20.25 -4.82
CA PRO A 271 14.11 21.30 -4.42
C PRO A 271 12.65 20.85 -4.41
N GLU A 272 12.34 19.79 -5.16
CA GLU A 272 11.00 19.23 -5.23
C GLU A 272 10.72 18.17 -4.15
N ALA A 273 11.74 17.75 -3.39
CA ALA A 273 11.56 16.81 -2.30
C ALA A 273 10.74 17.42 -1.17
N GLU A 274 9.86 16.62 -0.57
CA GLU A 274 9.08 17.05 0.58
C GLU A 274 9.94 17.01 1.85
N CYS A 275 10.79 18.03 2.03
CA CYS A 275 11.66 18.17 3.19
C CYS A 275 10.93 18.71 4.43
N GLY A 276 11.43 18.38 5.62
CA GLY A 276 10.96 18.90 6.92
C GLY A 276 10.32 17.82 7.79
N ARG A 277 9.73 18.24 8.92
CA ARG A 277 8.96 17.34 9.77
C ARG A 277 7.66 16.96 9.04
N ARG A 278 7.41 15.66 8.94
CA ARG A 278 6.21 15.07 8.33
C ARG A 278 5.40 14.36 9.40
N TRP A 279 4.09 14.35 9.27
CA TRP A 279 3.18 13.56 10.10
C TRP A 279 1.96 13.15 9.28
N ILE A 280 1.29 12.07 9.69
CA ILE A 280 0.07 11.61 9.03
C ILE A 280 -0.99 12.71 9.10
N GLY A 281 -1.55 13.07 7.95
CA GLY A 281 -2.58 14.10 7.86
C GLY A 281 -2.06 15.52 7.63
N ASP A 282 -0.74 15.71 7.46
CA ASP A 282 -0.22 17.02 7.07
C ASP A 282 -0.70 17.44 5.67
N THR A 283 -0.54 18.73 5.34
CA THR A 283 -1.05 19.30 4.07
C THR A 283 -0.32 18.79 2.83
N ARG A 284 0.72 17.97 3.00
CA ARG A 284 1.51 17.38 1.91
C ARG A 284 1.16 15.89 1.72
N CYS A 285 0.47 15.27 2.66
CA CYS A 285 -0.11 13.94 2.46
C CYS A 285 -1.16 13.98 1.36
N TRP A 286 -1.23 12.90 0.60
CA TRP A 286 -2.39 12.64 -0.26
C TRP A 286 -3.30 11.65 0.44
N ILE A 287 -4.50 12.12 0.79
CA ILE A 287 -5.50 11.37 1.52
C ILE A 287 -6.68 11.15 0.59
N ILE A 288 -7.07 9.88 0.41
CA ILE A 288 -8.21 9.47 -0.40
C ILE A 288 -9.19 8.76 0.53
N PRO A 289 -10.45 9.20 0.64
CA PRO A 289 -11.41 8.50 1.48
C PRO A 289 -11.74 7.13 0.89
N CYS A 290 -11.82 6.10 1.73
CA CYS A 290 -12.19 4.75 1.34
C CYS A 290 -13.63 4.67 0.81
N ARG A 291 -14.46 5.63 1.20
CA ARG A 291 -15.83 5.82 0.73
C ARG A 291 -16.03 7.26 0.28
N TYR A 292 -16.43 7.43 -0.97
CA TYR A 292 -16.95 8.71 -1.41
C TYR A 292 -18.39 8.78 -0.91
N ASP A 293 -18.64 9.62 0.10
CA ASP A 293 -20.01 9.94 0.51
C ASP A 293 -20.76 10.47 -0.72
N ARG A 294 -21.94 9.87 -0.97
CA ARG A 294 -22.80 10.22 -2.10
C ARG A 294 -23.50 11.55 -1.87
#